data_AF-A0A2E9JBC2-F1
#
_entry.id   AF-A0A2E9JBC2-F1
#
_cell.length_a   1.000
_cell.length_b   1.000
_cell.length_c   1.000
_cell.angle_alpha   90.00
_cell.angle_beta   90.00
_cell.angle_gamma   90.00
#
_symmetry.space_group_name_H-M   'P 1'
#
loop_
_entity.id
_entity.type
_entity.pdbx_description
1 polymer ?
#
loop_
_entity_poly.entity_id
_entity_poly.type
_entity_poly.pdbx_seq_one_letter_code
_entity_poly.pdbx_strand_id
1 'polypeptide(L)'
;MEQLFTIDEFIMIGLVLFSSFWIFLFNYRQDNKDKYAGHWGLIVLDLFINMGMSATGYLLISIVFQNVPQIAAYESYRYPIGYLFGLTSNVSIPIVLKWFQQQITKKLNDAGKK
;
A
#
# COMPACT_ATOMS: atom_id res chain seq x y z
N MET A 1 13.38 -11.57 7.95
CA MET A 1 14.27 -11.22 6.82
C MET A 1 14.28 -12.32 5.76
N GLU A 2 14.49 -13.60 6.10
CA GLU A 2 14.44 -14.71 5.11
C GLU A 2 13.04 -14.94 4.49
N GLN A 3 11.95 -14.64 5.21
CA GLN A 3 10.59 -14.81 4.69
C GLN A 3 10.09 -13.69 3.75
N LEU A 4 10.76 -12.53 3.67
CA LEU A 4 10.35 -11.43 2.77
C LEU A 4 10.77 -11.66 1.31
N PHE A 5 11.69 -12.60 1.08
CA PHE A 5 12.26 -12.91 -0.23
C PHE A 5 11.96 -14.34 -0.68
N THR A 6 10.86 -14.92 -0.20
CA THR A 6 10.39 -16.21 -0.70
C THR A 6 9.73 -16.05 -2.06
N ILE A 7 9.70 -17.12 -2.85
CA ILE A 7 9.07 -17.15 -4.17
C ILE A 7 7.59 -16.70 -4.06
N ASP A 8 6.91 -17.09 -2.98
CA ASP A 8 5.51 -16.73 -2.74
C ASP A 8 5.33 -15.20 -2.59
N GLU A 9 6.24 -14.53 -1.88
CA GLU A 9 6.21 -13.06 -1.75
C GLU A 9 6.49 -12.37 -3.08
N PHE A 10 7.42 -12.89 -3.88
CA PHE A 10 7.68 -12.37 -5.23
C PHE A 10 6.48 -12.53 -6.16
N ILE A 11 5.80 -13.68 -6.11
CA ILE A 11 4.58 -13.92 -6.88
C ILE A 11 3.49 -12.94 -6.46
N MET A 12 3.31 -12.71 -5.16
CA MET A 12 2.29 -11.81 -4.64
C MET A 12 2.58 -10.34 -4.97
N ILE A 13 3.83 -9.89 -4.85
CA ILE A 13 4.25 -8.56 -5.34
C ILE A 13 3.97 -8.44 -6.83
N GLY A 14 4.29 -9.47 -7.62
CA GLY A 14 3.97 -9.53 -9.04
C GLY A 14 2.47 -9.40 -9.32
N LEU A 15 1.63 -10.12 -8.57
CA LEU A 15 0.16 -10.03 -8.67
C LEU A 15 -0.39 -8.66 -8.29
N VAL A 16 0.15 -8.04 -7.24
CA VAL A 16 -0.22 -6.68 -6.81
C VAL A 16 0.17 -5.67 -7.87
N LEU A 17 1.40 -5.75 -8.41
CA LEU A 17 1.89 -4.86 -9.46
C LEU A 17 1.07 -5.01 -10.75
N PHE A 18 0.82 -6.25 -11.17
CA PHE A 18 0.02 -6.55 -12.36
C PHE A 18 -1.41 -6.02 -12.23
N SER A 19 -2.03 -6.22 -11.07
CA SER A 19 -3.40 -5.76 -10.83
C SER A 19 -3.46 -4.23 -10.70
N SER A 20 -2.49 -3.62 -10.02
CA SER A 20 -2.36 -2.16 -9.90
C SER A 20 -2.14 -1.49 -11.26
N PHE A 21 -1.35 -2.09 -12.14
CA PHE A 21 -1.15 -1.64 -13.52
C PHE A 21 -2.48 -1.59 -14.28
N TRP A 22 -3.26 -2.67 -14.25
CA TRP A 22 -4.55 -2.70 -14.95
C TRP A 22 -5.56 -1.73 -14.35
N ILE A 23 -5.67 -1.67 -13.02
CA ILE A 23 -6.55 -0.71 -12.34
C ILE A 23 -6.20 0.72 -12.74
N PHE A 24 -4.92 1.05 -12.80
CA PHE A 24 -4.46 2.36 -13.26
C PHE A 24 -4.89 2.65 -14.69
N LEU A 25 -4.74 1.69 -15.62
CA LEU A 25 -5.18 1.87 -17.02
C LEU A 25 -6.70 2.00 -17.15
N PHE A 26 -7.48 1.28 -16.34
CA PHE A 26 -8.94 1.42 -16.31
C PHE A 26 -9.38 2.78 -15.78
N ASN A 27 -8.82 3.22 -14.66
CA ASN A 27 -9.09 4.54 -14.07
C ASN A 27 -8.56 5.68 -14.96
N TYR A 28 -7.44 5.47 -15.66
CA TYR A 28 -6.90 6.41 -16.64
C TYR A 28 -7.92 6.76 -17.72
N ARG A 29 -8.69 5.77 -18.19
CA ARG A 29 -9.73 5.98 -19.21
C ARG A 29 -10.94 6.78 -18.70
N GLN A 30 -11.27 6.68 -17.40
CA GLN A 30 -12.47 7.30 -16.84
C GLN A 30 -12.22 8.67 -16.21
N ASP A 31 -11.14 8.85 -15.46
CA ASP A 31 -10.98 10.03 -14.58
C ASP A 31 -10.17 11.19 -15.20
N ASN A 32 -9.43 10.97 -16.29
CA ASN A 32 -8.28 11.83 -16.60
C ASN A 32 -8.23 12.42 -18.01
N LYS A 33 -9.39 12.55 -18.69
CA LYS A 33 -9.45 13.24 -19.99
C LYS A 33 -8.88 14.67 -19.92
N ASP A 34 -9.09 15.35 -18.79
CA ASP A 34 -8.63 16.72 -18.56
C ASP A 34 -7.29 16.80 -17.76
N LYS A 35 -7.01 15.83 -16.87
CA LYS A 35 -5.82 15.87 -15.99
C LYS A 35 -4.50 15.73 -16.76
N TYR A 36 -4.47 14.93 -17.82
CA TYR A 36 -3.22 14.68 -18.54
C TYR A 36 -3.10 15.45 -19.86
N ALA A 37 -4.15 16.12 -20.37
CA ALA A 37 -4.13 17.07 -21.49
C ALA A 37 -3.18 16.74 -22.68
N GLY A 38 -2.99 15.45 -23.01
CA GLY A 38 -2.07 14.99 -24.07
C GLY A 38 -0.60 14.75 -23.65
N HIS A 39 -0.22 15.03 -22.42
CA HIS A 39 1.12 14.79 -21.86
C HIS A 39 1.31 13.33 -21.43
N TRP A 40 1.63 12.48 -22.40
CA TRP A 40 1.97 11.06 -22.23
C TRP A 40 3.00 10.78 -21.11
N GLY A 41 4.02 11.64 -20.97
CA GLY A 41 5.07 11.44 -19.96
C GLY A 41 4.57 11.50 -18.51
N LEU A 42 3.56 12.33 -18.22
CA LEU A 42 2.96 12.42 -16.89
C LEU A 42 2.20 11.14 -16.54
N ILE A 43 1.58 10.49 -17.52
CA ILE A 43 0.83 9.24 -17.34
C ILE A 43 1.76 8.10 -16.96
N VAL A 44 2.89 8.00 -17.64
CA VAL A 44 3.92 6.98 -17.35
C VAL A 44 4.51 7.21 -15.96
N LEU A 45 4.80 8.46 -15.60
CA LEU A 45 5.32 8.80 -14.27
C LEU A 45 4.31 8.44 -13.17
N ASP A 46 3.05 8.82 -13.32
CA ASP A 46 2.00 8.53 -12.34
C ASP A 46 1.74 7.02 -12.23
N LEU A 47 1.85 6.27 -13.33
CA LEU A 47 1.80 4.81 -13.34
C LEU A 47 2.93 4.20 -12.50
N PHE A 48 4.18 4.64 -12.68
CA PHE A 48 5.31 4.15 -11.89
C PHE A 48 5.15 4.45 -10.40
N ILE A 49 4.68 5.65 -10.06
CA ILE A 49 4.41 6.01 -8.67
C ILE A 49 3.30 5.13 -8.09
N ASN A 50 2.20 4.93 -8.83
CA ASN A 50 1.09 4.10 -8.40
C ASN A 50 1.52 2.65 -8.12
N MET A 51 2.27 2.04 -9.05
CA MET A 51 2.81 0.69 -8.88
C MET A 51 3.77 0.61 -7.67
N GLY A 52 4.62 1.63 -7.49
CA GLY A 52 5.54 1.71 -6.34
C GLY A 52 4.81 1.82 -5.01
N MET A 53 3.75 2.64 -4.93
CA MET A 53 2.89 2.72 -3.75
C MET A 53 2.18 1.40 -3.46
N SER A 54 1.69 0.70 -4.49
CA SER A 54 1.03 -0.60 -4.32
C SER A 54 1.96 -1.68 -3.78
N ALA A 55 3.18 -1.77 -4.33
CA ALA A 55 4.20 -2.68 -3.83
C ALA A 55 4.59 -2.34 -2.38
N THR A 56 4.77 -1.05 -2.08
CA THR A 56 5.10 -0.58 -0.73
C THR A 56 3.99 -0.91 0.27
N GLY A 57 2.73 -0.73 -0.12
CA GLY A 57 1.57 -1.07 0.71
C GLY A 57 1.53 -2.56 1.05
N TYR A 58 1.75 -3.42 0.06
CA TYR A 58 1.86 -4.86 0.26
C TYR A 58 2.98 -5.23 1.25
N LEU A 59 4.19 -4.70 1.02
CA LEU A 59 5.35 -4.96 1.88
C LEU A 59 5.13 -4.52 3.33
N LEU A 60 4.44 -3.40 3.54
CA LEU A 60 4.15 -2.87 4.88
C LEU A 60 3.28 -3.87 5.66
N ILE A 61 2.26 -4.46 5.02
CA ILE A 61 1.45 -5.53 5.63
C ILE A 61 2.30 -6.77 5.89
N SER A 62 3.12 -7.20 4.93
CA SER A 62 3.98 -8.37 5.13
C SER A 62 4.93 -8.19 6.32
N ILE A 63 5.49 -6.99 6.51
CA ILE A 63 6.33 -6.65 7.66
C ILE A 63 5.51 -6.69 8.96
N VAL A 64 4.30 -6.13 8.98
CA VAL A 64 3.43 -6.14 10.17
C VAL A 64 3.12 -7.58 10.60
N PHE A 65 2.73 -8.45 9.67
CA PHE A 65 2.43 -9.85 9.95
C PHE A 65 3.65 -10.65 10.47
N GLN A 66 4.87 -10.27 10.08
CA GLN A 66 6.08 -10.93 10.56
C GLN A 66 6.55 -10.43 11.94
N ASN A 67 6.22 -9.20 12.31
CA ASN A 67 6.79 -8.54 13.51
C ASN A 67 5.78 -8.35 14.65
N VAL A 68 4.48 -8.54 14.41
CA VAL A 68 3.42 -8.34 15.41
C VAL A 68 2.92 -9.70 15.92
N PRO A 69 3.32 -10.15 17.12
CA PRO A 69 2.96 -11.47 17.62
C PRO A 69 1.46 -11.66 17.87
N GLN A 70 0.71 -10.57 18.06
CA GLN A 70 -0.74 -10.61 18.29
C GLN A 70 -1.54 -11.11 17.08
N ILE A 71 -0.98 -11.00 15.87
CA ILE A 71 -1.64 -11.42 14.63
C ILE A 71 -1.06 -12.72 14.07
N ALA A 72 -0.16 -13.38 14.80
CA ALA A 72 0.45 -14.64 14.38
C ALA A 72 -0.59 -15.75 14.13
N ALA A 73 -1.67 -15.80 14.93
CA ALA A 73 -2.79 -16.73 14.72
C ALA A 73 -3.54 -16.53 13.39
N TYR A 74 -3.32 -15.39 12.73
CA TYR A 74 -3.96 -14.99 11.48
C TYR A 74 -2.96 -14.92 10.32
N GLU A 75 -1.79 -15.56 10.42
CA GLU A 75 -0.72 -15.48 9.40
C GLU A 75 -1.23 -15.77 7.97
N SER A 76 -2.18 -16.70 7.82
CA SER A 76 -2.80 -17.04 6.53
C SER A 76 -3.50 -15.85 5.85
N TYR A 77 -3.91 -14.83 6.60
CA TYR A 77 -4.53 -13.62 6.07
C TYR A 77 -3.52 -12.59 5.56
N ARG A 78 -2.21 -12.81 5.76
CA ARG A 78 -1.16 -11.91 5.27
C ARG A 78 -1.30 -11.60 3.78
N TYR A 79 -1.48 -12.63 2.96
CA TYR A 79 -1.60 -12.50 1.51
C TYR A 79 -2.87 -11.78 1.03
N PRO A 80 -4.10 -12.19 1.43
CA PRO A 80 -5.30 -11.49 0.98
C PRO A 80 -5.38 -10.06 1.52
N ILE A 81 -4.95 -9.80 2.76
CA ILE A 81 -4.95 -8.44 3.33
C ILE A 81 -3.87 -7.59 2.66
N GLY A 82 -2.67 -8.13 2.47
CA GLY A 82 -1.58 -7.46 1.78
C GLY A 82 -1.96 -7.09 0.36
N TYR A 83 -2.61 -8.01 -0.37
CA TYR A 83 -3.09 -7.77 -1.72
C TYR A 83 -4.10 -6.61 -1.76
N LEU A 84 -5.15 -6.65 -0.93
CA LEU A 84 -6.16 -5.58 -0.87
C LEU A 84 -5.56 -4.23 -0.45
N PHE A 85 -4.67 -4.25 0.54
CA PHE A 85 -4.01 -3.03 1.01
C PHE A 85 -3.05 -2.47 -0.04
N GLY A 86 -2.34 -3.34 -0.78
CA GLY A 86 -1.50 -2.95 -1.91
C GLY A 86 -2.31 -2.33 -3.04
N LEU A 87 -3.49 -2.86 -3.39
CA LEU A 87 -4.32 -2.25 -4.45
C LEU A 87 -4.97 -0.93 -4.03
N THR A 88 -5.17 -0.72 -2.73
CA THR A 88 -5.79 0.48 -2.17
C THR A 88 -4.78 1.46 -1.58
N SER A 89 -3.48 1.17 -1.71
CA SER A 89 -2.35 1.86 -1.07
C SER A 89 -2.40 3.39 -1.19
N ASN A 90 -2.88 3.86 -2.33
CA ASN A 90 -2.94 5.27 -2.69
C ASN A 90 -3.89 6.06 -1.76
N VAL A 91 -4.89 5.36 -1.23
CA VAL A 91 -5.89 5.89 -0.30
C VAL A 91 -5.57 5.43 1.12
N SER A 92 -5.15 4.17 1.30
CA SER A 92 -4.95 3.57 2.61
C SER A 92 -3.67 4.05 3.32
N ILE A 93 -2.56 4.33 2.61
CA ILE A 93 -1.34 4.88 3.24
C ILE A 93 -1.60 6.25 3.89
N PRO A 94 -2.18 7.26 3.21
CA PRO A 94 -2.53 8.53 3.84
C PRO A 94 -3.45 8.38 5.06
N ILE A 95 -4.43 7.48 4.99
CA ILE A 95 -5.35 7.21 6.11
C ILE A 95 -4.58 6.68 7.33
N VAL A 96 -3.72 5.68 7.13
CA VAL A 96 -2.91 5.09 8.21
C VAL A 96 -1.98 6.14 8.82
N LEU A 97 -1.32 6.96 8.00
CA LEU A 97 -0.46 8.05 8.49
C LEU A 97 -1.24 9.07 9.32
N LYS A 98 -2.45 9.44 8.87
CA LYS A 98 -3.34 10.36 9.62
C LYS A 98 -3.76 9.78 10.96
N TRP A 99 -4.11 8.49 11.01
CA TRP A 99 -4.43 7.79 12.26
C TRP A 99 -3.22 7.69 13.19
N PHE A 100 -2.04 7.40 12.64
CA PHE A 100 -0.82 7.34 13.42
C PHE A 100 -0.47 8.69 14.05
N GLN A 101 -0.59 9.77 13.27
CA GLN A 101 -0.42 11.14 13.77
C GLN A 101 -1.39 11.44 14.92
N GLN A 102 -2.68 11.09 14.77
CA GLN A 102 -3.67 11.28 15.84
C GLN A 102 -3.32 10.50 17.11
N GLN A 103 -2.84 9.25 16.99
CA GLN A 103 -2.42 8.47 18.14
C GLN A 103 -1.18 9.05 18.83
N ILE A 104 -0.18 9.51 18.06
CA ILE A 104 0.99 10.18 18.60
C ILE A 104 0.58 11.44 19.34
N THR A 105 -0.20 12.32 18.71
CA THR A 105 -0.67 13.57 19.34
C THR A 105 -1.44 13.30 20.62
N LYS A 106 -2.30 12.28 20.64
CA LYS A 106 -3.02 11.88 21.86
C LYS A 106 -2.06 11.46 22.98
N LYS A 107 -1.09 10.58 22.69
CA LYS A 107 -0.07 10.15 23.67
C LYS A 107 0.81 11.31 24.15
N LEU A 108 1.18 12.24 23.27
CA LEU A 108 1.95 13.44 23.61
C LEU A 108 1.18 14.37 24.54
N ASN A 109 -0.11 14.59 24.27
CA ASN A 109 -0.98 15.39 25.13
C ASN A 109 -1.22 14.74 26.49
N ASP A 110 -1.35 13.42 26.55
CA ASP A 110 -1.50 12.68 27.82
C ASP A 110 -0.19 12.70 28.63
N ALA A 111 0.98 12.66 27.98
CA ALA A 111 2.29 12.78 28.61
C ALA A 111 2.59 14.20 29.11
N GLY A 112 2.18 15.25 28.37
CA GLY A 112 2.35 16.64 28.78
C GLY A 112 1.36 17.13 29.85
N LYS A 113 0.35 16.31 30.19
CA LYS A 113 -0.58 16.55 31.31
C LYS A 113 -0.12 15.92 32.64
N LYS A 114 0.97 15.16 32.63
CA LYS A 114 1.67 14.68 33.84
C LYS A 114 2.80 15.64 34.19
#